data_AF-A0A2H6A3P4-F1
#
_entry.id   AF-A0A2H6A3P4-F1
#
_cell.length_a   1.000
_cell.length_b   1.000
_cell.length_c   1.000
_cell.angle_alpha   90.00
_cell.angle_beta   90.00
_cell.angle_gamma   90.00
#
_symmetry.space_group_name_H-M   'P 1'
#
loop_
_entity.id
_entity.type
_entity.pdbx_description
1 polymer ?
#
loop_
_entity_poly.entity_id
_entity_poly.type
_entity_poly.pdbx_seq_one_letter_code
_entity_poly.pdbx_strand_id
1 'polypeptide(L)'
;MRVAVGKLPGVDSVKVSLNQGYALVYLSRDNELSVEQVRSVIRDNGFSPKAARVRARGRLERREGDLVLAVPPRGRIFRLTEAPEARNRFAEIASLGEGREVLVTGVVPETEKGFTGVPTLAVLEFTVLDSSPR
;
A
#
# COMPACT_ATOMS: atom_id res chain seq x y z
N MET A 1 2.98 3.57 25.83
CA MET A 1 1.97 4.28 25.02
C MET A 1 1.56 3.38 23.86
N ARG A 2 0.33 2.83 23.86
CA ARG A 2 -0.16 1.99 22.76
C ARG A 2 -0.71 2.94 21.70
N VAL A 3 0.01 3.08 20.59
CA VAL A 3 -0.36 4.00 19.51
C VAL A 3 -1.76 3.67 19.02
N ALA A 4 -2.62 4.68 18.82
CA ALA A 4 -4.03 4.50 18.48
C ALA A 4 -4.24 3.58 17.27
N VAL A 5 -3.32 3.60 16.32
CA VAL A 5 -3.25 2.69 15.15
C VAL A 5 -3.30 1.21 15.58
N GLY A 6 -2.63 0.83 16.67
CA GLY A 6 -2.62 -0.54 17.17
C GLY A 6 -3.93 -1.03 17.80
N LYS A 7 -4.98 -0.20 17.81
CA LYS A 7 -6.34 -0.57 18.22
C LYS A 7 -7.28 -0.76 17.02
N LEU A 8 -6.81 -0.50 15.81
CA LEU A 8 -7.64 -0.67 14.61
C LEU A 8 -7.93 -2.16 14.36
N PRO A 9 -9.19 -2.53 14.07
CA PRO A 9 -9.52 -3.90 13.67
C PRO A 9 -8.73 -4.31 12.43
N GLY A 10 -8.04 -5.45 12.51
CA GLY A 10 -7.17 -5.94 11.43
C GLY A 10 -5.70 -5.50 11.55
N VAL A 11 -5.30 -4.80 12.62
CA VAL A 11 -3.88 -4.62 12.97
C VAL A 11 -3.43 -5.75 13.89
N ASP A 12 -2.40 -6.48 13.47
CA ASP A 12 -1.78 -7.53 14.29
C ASP A 12 -0.80 -6.94 15.29
N SER A 13 0.09 -6.05 14.84
CA SER A 13 1.07 -5.41 15.70
C SER A 13 1.54 -4.07 15.16
N VAL A 14 2.04 -3.22 16.05
CA VAL A 14 2.63 -1.93 15.71
C VAL A 14 3.97 -1.79 16.42
N LYS A 15 5.01 -1.43 15.67
CA LYS A 15 6.31 -1.02 16.21
C LYS A 15 6.51 0.46 15.94
N VAL A 16 6.81 1.25 16.95
CA VAL A 16 6.99 2.71 16.81
C VAL A 16 8.39 3.10 17.23
N SER A 17 9.03 3.89 16.37
CA SER A 17 10.31 4.53 16.65
C SER A 17 10.09 6.03 16.69
N LEU A 18 9.96 6.59 17.89
CA LEU A 18 9.80 8.04 18.07
C LEU A 18 11.05 8.79 17.61
N ASN A 19 12.24 8.23 17.90
CA ASN A 19 13.52 8.80 17.49
C ASN A 19 13.66 8.92 15.97
N GLN A 20 13.06 7.98 15.22
CA GLN A 20 13.14 7.95 13.75
C GLN A 20 11.84 8.46 13.09
N GLY A 21 10.84 8.87 13.88
CA GLY A 21 9.58 9.42 13.38
C GLY A 21 8.73 8.47 12.54
N TYR A 22 8.84 7.15 12.71
CA TYR A 22 8.04 6.18 11.95
C TYR A 22 7.37 5.11 12.81
N ALA A 23 6.30 4.53 12.25
CA ALA A 23 5.65 3.34 12.77
C ALA A 23 5.61 2.26 11.68
N LEU A 24 5.93 1.03 12.06
CA LEU A 24 5.68 -0.18 11.27
C LEU A 24 4.37 -0.78 11.75
N VAL A 25 3.41 -0.90 10.84
CA VAL A 25 2.08 -1.44 11.11
C VAL A 25 1.98 -2.77 10.38
N TYR A 26 1.85 -3.86 11.12
CA TYR A 26 1.61 -5.19 10.58
C TYR A 26 0.12 -5.47 10.63
N LEU A 27 -0.44 -5.78 9.47
CA LEU A 27 -1.86 -6.04 9.31
C LEU A 27 -2.12 -7.55 9.26
N SER A 28 -3.26 -7.97 9.81
CA SER A 28 -3.73 -9.35 9.72
C SER A 28 -3.99 -9.74 8.28
N ARG A 29 -3.98 -11.04 7.97
CA ARG A 29 -4.22 -11.53 6.59
C ARG A 29 -5.60 -11.11 6.06
N ASP A 30 -6.60 -11.09 6.93
CA ASP A 30 -7.99 -10.78 6.61
C ASP A 30 -8.35 -9.33 6.96
N ASN A 31 -7.36 -8.44 7.11
CA ASN A 31 -7.60 -7.04 7.40
C ASN A 31 -8.34 -6.35 6.26
N GLU A 32 -9.16 -5.37 6.63
CA GLU A 32 -9.90 -4.54 5.68
C GLU A 32 -9.41 -3.08 5.67
N LEU A 33 -8.29 -2.82 6.33
CA LEU A 33 -7.78 -1.47 6.54
C LEU A 33 -7.21 -0.87 5.25
N SER A 34 -7.63 0.34 4.93
CA SER A 34 -6.98 1.17 3.91
C SER A 34 -5.88 2.01 4.54
N VAL A 35 -4.94 2.48 3.71
CA VAL A 35 -3.93 3.44 4.14
C VAL A 35 -4.60 4.70 4.71
N GLU A 36 -5.72 5.14 4.13
CA GLU A 36 -6.44 6.33 4.60
C GLU A 36 -7.14 6.14 5.95
N GLN A 37 -7.64 4.94 6.25
CA GLN A 37 -8.18 4.66 7.60
C GLN A 37 -7.07 4.73 8.64
N VAL A 38 -5.88 4.19 8.34
CA VAL A 38 -4.71 4.33 9.21
C VAL A 38 -4.31 5.80 9.38
N ARG A 39 -4.26 6.56 8.28
CA ARG A 39 -3.94 7.99 8.31
C ARG A 39 -4.95 8.82 9.08
N SER A 40 -6.25 8.51 8.97
CA SER A 40 -7.30 9.19 9.76
C SER A 40 -7.00 9.07 11.25
N VAL A 41 -6.73 7.86 11.73
CA VAL A 41 -6.42 7.64 13.14
C VAL A 41 -5.15 8.38 13.56
N ILE A 42 -4.12 8.46 12.70
CA ILE A 42 -2.91 9.25 12.99
C ILE A 42 -3.26 10.74 13.15
N ARG A 43 -4.06 11.30 12.22
CA ARG A 43 -4.51 12.71 12.25
C ARG A 43 -5.37 13.01 13.47
N ASP A 44 -6.32 12.13 13.80
CA ASP A 44 -7.23 12.30 14.93
C ASP A 44 -6.49 12.24 16.28
N ASN A 45 -5.23 11.79 16.29
CA ASN A 45 -4.35 11.79 17.46
C ASN A 45 -3.28 12.90 17.40
N GLY A 46 -3.46 13.92 16.54
CA GLY A 46 -2.62 15.12 16.51
C GLY A 46 -1.31 14.98 15.72
N PHE A 47 -1.15 13.92 14.93
CA PHE A 47 0.04 13.70 14.09
C PHE A 47 -0.27 13.92 12.61
N SER A 48 0.73 14.35 11.84
CA SER A 48 0.60 14.53 10.38
C SER A 48 1.23 13.34 9.65
N PRO A 49 0.44 12.39 9.11
CA PRO A 49 0.99 11.25 8.39
C PRO A 49 1.62 11.71 7.07
N LYS A 50 2.85 11.26 6.82
CA LYS A 50 3.58 11.53 5.58
C LYS A 50 3.38 10.43 4.55
N ALA A 51 4.25 10.40 3.54
CA ALA A 51 4.35 9.27 2.62
C ALA A 51 4.56 7.96 3.40
N ALA A 52 3.94 6.89 2.93
CA ALA A 52 4.01 5.57 3.56
C ALA A 52 4.61 4.57 2.60
N ARG A 53 5.56 3.75 3.07
CA ARG A 53 5.99 2.56 2.34
C ARG A 53 4.98 1.44 2.61
N VAL A 54 4.36 0.93 1.54
CA VAL A 54 3.33 -0.11 1.59
C VAL A 54 3.84 -1.34 0.86
N ARG A 55 3.61 -2.51 1.45
CA ARG A 55 3.83 -3.81 0.81
C ARG A 55 2.49 -4.53 0.72
N ALA A 56 1.99 -4.73 -0.50
CA ALA A 56 0.65 -5.25 -0.76
C ALA A 56 0.69 -6.40 -1.76
N ARG A 57 -0.02 -7.49 -1.45
CA ARG A 57 -0.30 -8.58 -2.40
C ARG A 57 -1.58 -8.26 -3.14
N GLY A 58 -1.57 -8.35 -4.46
CA GLY A 58 -2.76 -8.13 -5.27
C GLY A 58 -2.58 -8.63 -6.70
N ARG A 59 -3.63 -8.44 -7.49
CA ARG A 59 -3.66 -8.80 -8.90
C ARG A 59 -3.51 -7.55 -9.77
N LEU A 60 -2.72 -7.65 -10.84
CA LEU A 60 -2.61 -6.59 -11.84
C LEU A 60 -3.88 -6.55 -12.69
N GLU A 61 -4.46 -5.36 -12.84
CA GLU A 61 -5.63 -5.10 -13.69
C GLU A 61 -5.42 -3.79 -14.45
N ARG A 62 -6.10 -3.59 -15.58
CA ARG A 62 -6.26 -2.25 -16.14
C ARG A 62 -7.65 -1.70 -15.86
N ARG A 63 -7.72 -0.44 -15.43
CA ARG A 63 -8.96 0.29 -15.22
C ARG A 63 -8.81 1.68 -15.81
N GLU A 64 -9.71 2.05 -16.72
CA GLU A 64 -9.70 3.37 -17.37
C GLU A 64 -8.35 3.70 -18.05
N GLY A 65 -7.64 2.68 -18.54
CA GLY A 65 -6.32 2.81 -19.17
C GLY A 65 -5.13 2.74 -18.21
N ASP A 66 -5.36 2.94 -16.91
CA ASP A 66 -4.32 2.87 -15.88
C ASP A 66 -4.05 1.43 -15.44
N LEU A 67 -2.78 1.14 -15.15
CA LEU A 67 -2.40 -0.09 -14.46
C LEU A 67 -2.71 0.05 -12.97
N VAL A 68 -3.43 -0.91 -12.42
CA VAL A 68 -3.82 -0.91 -11.01
C VAL A 68 -3.49 -2.23 -10.33
N LEU A 69 -3.25 -2.17 -9.02
CA LEU A 69 -3.15 -3.34 -8.15
C LEU A 69 -4.47 -3.51 -7.39
N ALA A 70 -5.22 -4.56 -7.74
CA ALA A 70 -6.44 -4.96 -7.03
C ALA A 70 -6.07 -5.90 -5.87
N VAL A 71 -6.29 -5.42 -4.64
CA VAL A 71 -5.91 -6.08 -3.38
C VAL A 71 -7.15 -6.76 -2.76
N PRO A 72 -7.16 -8.10 -2.62
CA PRO A 72 -8.26 -8.85 -1.99
C PRO A 72 -8.36 -8.57 -0.47
N PRO A 73 -9.44 -9.04 0.19
CA PRO A 73 -10.64 -9.66 -0.38
C PRO A 73 -11.65 -8.65 -0.95
N ARG A 74 -11.64 -7.39 -0.51
CA ARG A 74 -12.65 -6.38 -0.89
C ARG A 74 -12.30 -5.53 -2.12
N GLY A 75 -11.32 -5.94 -2.93
CA GLY A 75 -10.97 -5.24 -4.17
C GLY A 75 -10.49 -3.81 -3.96
N ARG A 76 -9.72 -3.55 -2.90
CA ARG A 76 -9.03 -2.26 -2.70
C ARG A 76 -8.10 -2.03 -3.88
N ILE A 77 -8.02 -0.80 -4.38
CA ILE A 77 -7.29 -0.51 -5.62
C ILE A 77 -6.17 0.48 -5.30
N PHE A 78 -4.98 0.20 -5.80
CA PHE A 78 -3.92 1.18 -5.93
C PHE A 78 -3.65 1.45 -7.40
N ARG A 79 -3.67 2.72 -7.81
CA ARG A 79 -3.14 3.10 -9.13
C ARG A 79 -1.63 3.00 -9.08
N LEU A 80 -1.03 2.19 -9.95
CA LEU A 80 0.42 2.04 -10.00
C LEU A 80 1.04 3.18 -10.78
N THR A 81 2.14 3.73 -10.25
CA THR A 81 2.90 4.81 -10.88
C THR A 81 4.39 4.55 -10.80
N GLU A 82 5.18 5.32 -11.54
CA GLU A 82 6.64 5.30 -11.44
C GLU A 82 7.12 5.95 -10.14
N ALA A 83 8.08 5.31 -9.48
CA ALA A 83 8.81 5.91 -8.36
C ALA A 83 10.10 6.56 -8.89
N PRO A 84 10.37 7.84 -8.57
CA PRO A 84 11.59 8.52 -9.01
C PRO A 84 12.88 7.77 -8.67
N GLU A 85 12.90 7.08 -7.54
CA GLU A 85 14.04 6.34 -7.01
C GLU A 85 14.18 4.91 -7.58
N ALA A 86 13.18 4.39 -8.31
CA ALA A 86 13.16 3.02 -8.81
C ALA A 86 12.94 2.97 -10.33
N ARG A 87 13.97 3.42 -11.06
CA ARG A 87 13.97 3.51 -12.52
C ARG A 87 13.51 2.20 -13.16
N ASN A 88 12.63 2.30 -14.16
CA ASN A 88 12.09 1.20 -14.97
C ASN A 88 11.21 0.16 -14.25
N ARG A 89 11.06 0.20 -12.92
CA ARG A 89 10.26 -0.81 -12.21
C ARG A 89 8.78 -0.77 -12.58
N PHE A 90 8.26 0.43 -12.82
CA PHE A 90 6.91 0.58 -13.34
C PHE A 90 6.75 0.02 -14.76
N ALA A 91 7.72 0.26 -15.65
CA ALA A 91 7.68 -0.28 -17.01
C ALA A 91 7.76 -1.82 -17.01
N GLU A 92 8.63 -2.39 -16.17
CA GLU A 92 8.75 -3.84 -15.99
C GLU A 92 7.44 -4.47 -15.50
N ILE A 93 6.84 -3.97 -14.42
CA ILE A 93 5.58 -4.53 -13.92
C ILE A 93 4.43 -4.34 -14.92
N ALA A 94 4.40 -3.23 -15.66
CA ALA A 94 3.41 -2.98 -16.70
C ALA A 94 3.51 -3.95 -17.89
N SER A 95 4.71 -4.50 -18.14
CA SER A 95 4.95 -5.49 -19.21
C SER A 95 4.51 -6.91 -18.87
N LEU A 96 4.21 -7.22 -17.60
CA LEU A 96 3.81 -8.57 -17.16
C LEU A 96 2.43 -9.01 -17.67
N GLY A 97 1.60 -8.05 -18.13
CA GLY A 97 0.20 -8.28 -18.50
C GLY A 97 -0.75 -8.30 -17.29
N GLU A 98 -2.05 -8.26 -17.58
CA GLU A 98 -3.12 -8.31 -16.58
C GLU A 98 -3.31 -9.72 -16.01
N GLY A 99 -3.98 -9.80 -14.86
CA GLY A 99 -4.34 -11.07 -14.21
C GLY A 99 -3.25 -11.68 -13.33
N ARG A 100 -2.03 -11.15 -13.38
CA ARG A 100 -0.89 -11.65 -12.59
C ARG A 100 -1.03 -11.32 -11.11
N GLU A 101 -0.82 -12.27 -10.21
CA GLU A 101 -0.64 -11.95 -8.79
C GLU A 101 0.80 -11.54 -8.51
N VAL A 102 0.91 -10.42 -7.83
CA VAL A 102 2.18 -9.79 -7.49
C VAL A 102 2.16 -9.33 -6.04
N LEU A 103 3.34 -9.36 -5.44
CA LEU A 103 3.63 -8.65 -4.21
C LEU A 103 4.37 -7.37 -4.58
N VAL A 104 3.75 -6.21 -4.35
CA VAL A 104 4.33 -4.91 -4.68
C VAL A 104 4.76 -4.22 -3.41
N THR A 105 5.98 -3.73 -3.36
CA THR A 105 6.39 -2.72 -2.38
C THR A 105 6.48 -1.38 -3.10
N GLY A 106 5.86 -0.35 -2.54
CA GLY A 106 5.84 0.98 -3.13
C GLY A 106 5.61 2.09 -2.11
N VAL A 107 5.66 3.33 -2.60
CA VAL A 107 5.38 4.52 -1.80
C VAL A 107 3.98 5.03 -2.12
N VAL A 108 3.16 5.19 -1.09
CA VAL A 108 1.90 5.93 -1.18
C VAL A 108 2.17 7.36 -0.70
N PRO A 109 2.04 8.38 -1.56
CA PRO A 109 2.33 9.76 -1.19
C PRO A 109 1.37 10.27 -0.10
N GLU A 110 1.78 11.33 0.59
CA GLU A 110 0.93 12.03 1.56
C GLU A 110 -0.39 12.45 0.91
N THR A 111 -1.48 12.34 1.68
CA THR A 111 -2.82 12.75 1.26
C THR A 111 -3.37 13.75 2.28
N GLU A 112 -4.32 14.56 1.83
CA GLU A 112 -5.05 15.47 2.71
C GLU A 112 -6.12 14.73 3.53
N LYS A 113 -6.61 15.39 4.58
CA LYS A 113 -7.73 14.87 5.37
C LYS A 113 -8.98 14.81 4.49
N GLY A 114 -9.66 13.67 4.48
CA GLY A 114 -10.88 13.46 3.67
C GLY A 114 -10.63 13.03 2.23
N PHE A 115 -9.42 12.58 1.89
CA PHE A 115 -9.15 11.98 0.59
C PHE A 115 -10.08 10.77 0.32
N THR A 116 -10.81 10.83 -0.79
CA THR A 116 -11.78 9.81 -1.24
C THR A 116 -11.39 9.15 -2.56
N GLY A 117 -10.25 9.54 -3.15
CA GLY A 117 -9.78 9.03 -4.43
C GLY A 117 -9.15 7.64 -4.35
N VAL A 118 -8.72 7.12 -5.51
CA VAL A 118 -7.89 5.93 -5.58
C VAL A 118 -6.45 6.31 -5.21
N PRO A 119 -5.87 5.73 -4.16
CA PRO A 119 -4.49 6.04 -3.77
C PRO A 119 -3.52 5.57 -4.87
N THR A 120 -2.47 6.35 -5.10
CA THR A 120 -1.35 5.95 -5.96
C THR A 120 -0.33 5.15 -5.16
N LEU A 121 0.31 4.18 -5.82
CA LEU A 121 1.40 3.38 -5.29
C LEU A 121 2.57 3.46 -6.27
N ALA A 122 3.54 4.30 -5.95
CA ALA A 122 4.77 4.43 -6.71
C ALA A 122 5.62 3.17 -6.51
N VAL A 123 5.84 2.40 -7.58
CA VAL A 123 6.41 1.05 -7.50
C VAL A 123 7.91 1.12 -7.23
N LEU A 124 8.36 0.55 -6.12
CA LEU A 124 9.79 0.41 -5.77
C LEU A 124 10.36 -0.95 -6.19
N GLU A 125 9.61 -2.00 -5.92
CA GLU A 125 9.97 -3.39 -6.22
C GLU A 125 8.69 -4.22 -6.34
N PHE A 126 8.78 -5.35 -7.02
CA PHE A 126 7.69 -6.32 -7.06
C PHE A 126 8.23 -7.74 -7.18
N THR A 127 7.40 -8.72 -6.82
CA THR A 127 7.65 -10.14 -7.03
C THR A 127 6.40 -10.78 -7.59
N VAL A 128 6.56 -11.57 -8.65
CA VAL A 128 5.45 -12.35 -9.24
C VAL A 128 5.23 -13.61 -8.39
N LEU A 129 3.98 -13.84 -7.98
CA LEU A 129 3.64 -14.95 -7.08
C LEU A 129 3.13 -16.19 -7.83
N ASP A 130 2.64 -16.02 -9.06
CA ASP A 130 2.09 -17.10 -9.90
C ASP A 130 3.18 -17.97 -10.54
N SER A 131 4.45 -17.63 -10.33
CA SER A 131 5.60 -18.35 -10.88
C SER A 131 5.90 -19.60 -10.05
N SER A 132 4.97 -20.56 -9.99
CA SER A 132 5.36 -21.95 -9.69
C SER A 132 6.04 -22.54 -10.92
N PRO A 133 7.23 -23.16 -10.78
CA PRO A 133 7.80 -23.95 -11.87
C PRO A 133 6.85 -25.10 -12.18
N ARG A 134 6.57 -25.32 -13.47
CA ARG A 134 5.91 -26.52 -13.95
C ARG A 134 6.75 -27.76 -13.66
#